data_AF-A0A8C2WUC4-F1
#
_entry.id   AF-A0A8C2WUC4-F1
#
_cell.length_a   1.000
_cell.length_b   1.000
_cell.length_c   1.000
_cell.angle_alpha   90.00
_cell.angle_beta   90.00
_cell.angle_gamma   90.00
#
_symmetry.space_group_name_H-M   'P 1'
#
loop_
_entity.id
_entity.type
_entity.pdbx_description
1 polymer ?
#
loop_
_entity_poly.entity_id
_entity_poly.type
_entity_poly.pdbx_seq_one_letter_code
_entity_poly.pdbx_strand_id
1 'polypeptide(L)' 'MILDFINAVLLVFANKQDLPNALSVSELTDKLGLQSLRHKTWHIESTCATQGTGLYEGLDWLSKELSK' A
#
# COMPACT_ATOMS: atom_id res chain seq x y z
N MET A 1 19.88 -3.64 13.84
CA MET A 1 19.06 -4.84 13.57
C MET A 1 17.60 -4.69 14.00
N ILE A 2 17.23 -4.02 15.11
CA ILE A 2 15.80 -3.68 15.39
C ILE A 2 15.42 -2.27 14.86
N LEU A 3 16.39 -1.40 14.60
CA LEU A 3 16.13 -0.01 14.19
C LEU A 3 15.80 0.17 12.70
N ASP A 4 16.07 -0.83 11.86
CA ASP A 4 16.15 -0.65 10.41
C ASP A 4 14.76 -0.46 9.74
N PHE A 5 13.68 -0.91 10.37
CA PHE A 5 12.33 -0.85 9.81
C PHE A 5 11.50 0.38 10.25
N ILE A 6 11.97 1.17 11.21
CA ILE A 6 11.25 2.38 11.64
C ILE A 6 11.16 3.39 10.50
N ASN A 7 12.23 3.54 9.72
CA ASN A 7 12.31 4.51 8.62
C ASN A 7 11.84 3.96 7.27
N ALA A 8 11.41 2.70 7.20
CA ALA A 8 10.94 2.12 5.95
C ALA A 8 9.58 2.71 5.53
N VAL A 9 9.47 3.10 4.26
CA VAL A 9 8.21 3.49 3.61
C VAL A 9 7.41 2.21 3.29
N LEU A 10 6.10 2.24 3.54
CA LEU A 10 5.21 1.08 3.34
C LEU A 10 4.23 1.34 2.19
N LEU A 11 4.40 0.64 1.07
CA LEU A 11 3.39 0.54 0.03
C LEU A 11 2.60 -0.76 0.20
N VAL A 12 1.28 -0.68 0.30
CA VAL A 12 0.36 -1.82 0.34
C VAL A 12 -0.41 -1.89 -0.97
N PHE A 13 -0.32 -2.99 -1.69
CA PHE A 13 -1.22 -3.25 -2.81
C PHE A 13 -2.46 -3.98 -2.32
N ALA A 14 -3.62 -3.32 -2.41
CA ALA A 14 -4.93 -3.96 -2.27
C ALA A 14 -5.21 -4.78 -3.53
N ASN A 15 -4.46 -5.87 -3.71
CA ASN A 15 -4.43 -6.64 -4.94
C ASN A 15 -5.67 -7.55 -5.11
N LYS A 16 -5.90 -8.00 -6.34
CA LYS A 16 -7.00 -8.88 -6.79
C LYS A 16 -8.36 -8.19 -6.81
N GLN A 17 -8.40 -6.89 -7.12
CA GLN A 17 -9.63 -6.10 -7.22
C GLN A 17 -10.57 -6.55 -8.36
N ASP A 18 -10.09 -7.44 -9.23
CA ASP A 18 -10.87 -8.12 -10.26
C ASP A 18 -11.77 -9.24 -9.71
N LEU A 19 -11.50 -9.76 -8.51
CA LEU A 19 -12.25 -10.90 -7.98
C LEU A 19 -13.58 -10.45 -7.36
N PRO A 20 -14.64 -11.28 -7.49
CA PRO A 20 -15.86 -11.07 -6.73
C PRO A 20 -15.54 -11.16 -5.23
N ASN A 21 -16.08 -10.24 -4.45
CA ASN A 21 -15.83 -10.09 -3.00
C ASN A 21 -14.44 -9.55 -2.64
N ALA A 22 -13.72 -8.91 -3.57
CA ALA A 22 -12.56 -8.12 -3.21
C ALA A 22 -12.97 -7.03 -2.20
N LEU A 23 -12.22 -6.92 -1.11
CA LEU A 23 -12.42 -5.84 -0.14
C LEU A 23 -12.00 -4.52 -0.76
N SER A 24 -12.76 -3.47 -0.47
CA SER A 24 -12.39 -2.11 -0.82
C SER A 24 -11.11 -1.70 -0.09
N VAL A 25 -10.44 -0.70 -0.64
CA VAL A 25 -9.25 -0.09 -0.03
C VAL A 25 -9.53 0.40 1.39
N SER A 26 -10.72 0.97 1.64
CA SER A 26 -11.12 1.43 2.99
C SER A 26 -11.22 0.27 3.98
N GLU A 27 -11.89 -0.82 3.61
CA GLU A 27 -12.03 -1.99 4.48
C GLU A 27 -10.68 -2.65 4.78
N LEU A 28 -9.78 -2.71 3.79
CA LEU A 28 -8.42 -3.20 3.99
C LEU A 28 -7.61 -2.28 4.89
N THR A 29 -7.74 -0.96 4.73
CA THR A 29 -7.10 0.05 5.58
C THR A 29 -7.46 -0.16 7.04
N ASP A 30 -8.74 -0.40 7.31
CA ASP A 30 -9.24 -0.62 8.68
C ASP A 30 -8.79 -1.99 9.23
N LYS A 31 -8.95 -3.06 8.45
CA LYS A 31 -8.57 -4.43 8.88
C LYS A 31 -7.08 -4.61 9.12
N LEU A 32 -6.24 -3.92 8.34
CA LEU A 32 -4.79 -3.92 8.51
C LEU A 32 -4.33 -2.90 9.56
N GLY A 33 -5.24 -2.08 10.08
CA GLY A 33 -4.92 -1.07 11.09
C GLY A 33 -3.96 -0.01 10.60
N LEU A 34 -3.93 0.30 9.30
CA LEU A 34 -2.96 1.24 8.72
C LEU A 34 -3.11 2.64 9.32
N GLN A 35 -4.33 3.02 9.71
CA GLN A 35 -4.59 4.28 10.42
C GLN A 35 -3.84 4.40 11.76
N SER A 36 -3.47 3.28 12.40
CA SER A 36 -2.70 3.30 13.65
C SER A 36 -1.22 3.60 13.44
N LEU A 37 -0.71 3.50 12.20
CA LEU A 37 0.70 3.71 11.83
C LEU A 37 1.06 5.19 11.71
N ARG A 38 0.80 5.99 12.75
CA ARG A 38 0.98 7.46 12.76
C ARG A 38 2.42 7.92 12.51
N HIS A 39 3.40 7.07 12.79
CA HIS A 39 4.84 7.39 12.66
C HIS A 39 5.49 6.77 11.42
N LYS A 40 4.70 6.22 10.50
CA LYS A 40 5.21 5.56 9.29
C LYS A 40 4.56 6.18 8.07
N THR A 41 5.36 6.50 7.06
CA THR A 41 4.85 6.86 5.74
C THR A 41 4.31 5.61 5.07
N TRP A 42 3.02 5.62 4.76
CA TRP A 42 2.37 4.49 4.09
C TRP A 42 1.38 4.97 3.03
N HIS A 43 1.14 4.10 2.05
CA HIS A 43 0.10 4.26 1.03
C HIS A 43 -0.50 2.90 0.72
N ILE A 44 -1.76 2.91 0.30
CA ILE A 44 -2.47 1.72 -0.15
C ILE A 44 -3.06 2.00 -1.53
N GLU A 45 -2.74 1.13 -2.48
CA GLU A 45 -3.14 1.29 -3.88
C GLU A 45 -4.07 0.16 -4.31
N SER A 46 -5.16 0.50 -4.99
CA SER A 46 -6.10 -0.47 -5.55
C SER A 46 -5.44 -1.17 -6.73
N THR A 47 -5.37 -2.51 -6.76
CA THR A 47 -4.53 -3.19 -7.74
C THR A 47 -5.15 -4.46 -8.31
N CYS A 48 -4.96 -4.64 -9.62
CA CYS A 48 -5.18 -5.90 -10.31
C CYS A 48 -3.88 -6.27 -11.03
N ALA A 49 -3.05 -7.10 -10.37
CA ALA A 49 -1.71 -7.42 -10.89
C ALA A 49 -1.74 -8.15 -12.25
N THR A 50 -2.79 -8.92 -12.54
CA THR A 50 -2.96 -9.62 -13.82
C THR A 50 -3.26 -8.67 -14.98
N GLN A 51 -3.84 -7.51 -14.71
CA GLN A 51 -4.15 -6.45 -15.69
C GLN A 51 -3.15 -5.30 -15.64
N GLY A 52 -2.26 -5.28 -14.63
CA GLY A 52 -1.28 -4.22 -14.40
C GLY A 52 -1.84 -2.95 -13.76
N THR A 53 -3.16 -2.86 -13.53
CA THR A 53 -3.83 -1.70 -12.92
C THR A 53 -3.31 -1.42 -11.52
N GLY A 54 -2.95 -0.17 -11.23
CA GLY A 54 -2.50 0.29 -9.91
C GLY A 54 -1.02 0.02 -9.62
N LEU A 55 -0.34 -0.82 -10.40
CA LEU A 55 1.07 -1.13 -10.16
C LEU A 55 1.97 0.09 -10.42
N TYR A 56 1.72 0.79 -11.53
CA TYR A 56 2.53 1.96 -11.89
C TYR A 56 2.31 3.09 -10.89
N GLU A 57 1.05 3.36 -10.54
CA GLU A 57 0.66 4.40 -9.59
C GLU A 57 1.27 4.17 -8.20
N GLY A 58 1.19 2.93 -7.70
CA GLY A 58 1.78 2.59 -6.41
C GLY A 58 3.31 2.70 -6.41
N LEU A 59 3.97 2.25 -7.47
CA LEU A 59 5.43 2.34 -7.59
C LEU A 59 5.92 3.78 -7.82
N ASP A 60 5.18 4.58 -8.57
CA ASP A 60 5.46 6.02 -8.75
C ASP A 60 5.35 6.76 -7.41
N TRP A 61 4.31 6.47 -6.61
CA TRP A 61 4.20 7.00 -5.25
C TRP A 61 5.41 6.59 -4.40
N LEU A 62 5.76 5.30 -4.39
CA LEU A 62 6.89 4.80 -3.59
C LEU A 62 8.21 5.46 -4.02
N SER A 63 8.45 5.59 -5.33
CA SER A 63 9.64 6.26 -5.86
C SER A 63 9.73 7.71 -5.41
N LYS A 64 8.60 8.43 -5.41
CA LYS A 64 8.55 9.82 -4.92
C LYS A 64 8.87 9.90 -3.43
N GLU A 65 8.29 9.02 -2.61
CA GLU A 65 8.57 9.01 -1.17
C GLU A 65 10.01 8.66 -0.83
N LEU A 66 10.64 7.74 -1.57
CA LEU A 66 12.04 7.37 -1.36
C LEU A 66 13.03 8.46 -1.79
N SER A 67 12.59 9.40 -2.63
CA SER A 67 13.41 10.51 -3.12
C SER A 67 13.37 11.77 -2.24
N LYS A 68 12.58 11.75 -1.15
CA LYS A 68 12.51 12.83 -0.15
C LYS A 68 13.66 12.76 0.84
#